data_AF-A0A1W1HX33-F1
#
_entry.id   AF-A0A1W1HX33-F1
#
_cell.length_a   1.000
_cell.length_b   1.000
_cell.length_c   1.000
_cell.angle_alpha   90.00
_cell.angle_beta   90.00
_cell.angle_gamma   90.00
#
_symmetry.space_group_name_H-M   'P 1'
#
loop_
_entity.id
_entity.type
_entity.pdbx_description
1 polymer ?
#
loop_
_entity_poly.entity_id
_entity_poly.type
_entity_poly.pdbx_seq_one_letter_code
_entity_poly.pdbx_strand_id
1 'polypeptide(L)' 'MVQALQVTPNNLTVRLHRARQALRASLEQTCGLCTRQGCFNCTCE' A
#
# COMPACT_ATOMS: atom_id res chain seq x y z
N MET A 1 -7.71 20.38 -10.68
CA MET A 1 -6.30 20.81 -10.66
C MET A 1 -5.44 19.58 -10.38
N VAL A 2 -4.87 18.96 -11.42
CA VAL A 2 -3.89 17.89 -11.24
C VAL A 2 -2.54 18.59 -11.31
N GLN A 3 -1.92 18.90 -10.17
CA GLN A 3 -0.50 19.24 -10.16
C GLN A 3 0.20 18.05 -10.79
N ALA A 4 0.76 18.24 -12.00
CA ALA A 4 1.55 17.23 -12.65
C ALA A 4 2.79 17.01 -11.78
N LEU A 5 2.72 16.05 -10.84
CA LEU A 5 3.91 15.48 -10.27
C LEU A 5 4.79 15.15 -11.49
N GLN A 6 6.02 15.66 -11.52
CA GLN A 6 7.00 15.46 -12.59
C GLN A 6 7.47 14.00 -12.61
N VAL A 7 6.52 13.08 -12.81
CA VAL A 7 6.71 11.65 -12.77
C VAL A 7 6.14 11.09 -14.04
N THR A 8 7.02 10.44 -14.78
CA THR A 8 6.65 9.67 -15.95
C THR A 8 5.71 8.53 -15.52
N PRO A 9 4.86 8.00 -16.43
CA PRO A 9 3.99 6.87 -16.13
C PRO A 9 4.73 5.66 -15.53
N ASN A 10 5.96 5.39 -15.98
CA ASN A 10 6.80 4.34 -15.40
C ASN A 10 7.24 4.65 -13.96
N ASN A 11 7.54 5.91 -13.66
CA ASN A 11 7.87 6.30 -12.29
C ASN A 11 6.64 6.19 -11.39
N LEU A 12 5.45 6.52 -11.90
CA LEU A 12 4.19 6.39 -11.17
C LEU A 12 3.86 4.94 -10.82
N THR A 13 3.99 4.01 -11.77
CA THR A 13 3.71 2.59 -11.51
C THR A 13 4.68 1.99 -10.50
N VAL A 14 5.97 2.33 -10.57
CA VAL A 14 6.97 1.91 -9.59
C VAL A 14 6.69 2.50 -8.21
N ARG A 15 6.35 3.80 -8.13
CA ARG A 15 6.00 4.47 -6.87
C ARG A 15 4.74 3.85 -6.25
N LEU A 16 3.71 3.60 -7.05
CA LEU A 16 2.48 2.96 -6.61
C LEU A 16 2.74 1.53 -6.10
N HIS A 17 3.55 0.76 -6.83
CA HIS A 17 3.95 -0.58 -6.42
C HIS A 17 4.68 -0.55 -5.07
N ARG A 18 5.68 0.32 -4.92
CA ARG A 18 6.43 0.47 -3.67
C ARG A 18 5.56 0.94 -2.51
N ALA A 19 4.63 1.88 -2.75
CA ALA A 19 3.70 2.34 -1.74
C ALA A 19 2.79 1.22 -1.24
N ARG A 20 2.29 0.36 -2.15
CA ARG A 20 1.51 -0.84 -1.78
C ARG A 20 2.33 -1.83 -0.96
N GLN A 21 3.59 -2.06 -1.32
CA GLN A 21 4.47 -2.95 -0.57
C GLN A 21 4.78 -2.41 0.83
N ALA A 22 5.08 -1.12 0.94
CA ALA A 22 5.33 -0.47 2.24
C ALA A 22 4.08 -0.54 3.14
N LEU A 23 2.90 -0.25 2.57
CA LEU A 23 1.65 -0.38 3.30
C LEU A 23 1.41 -1.81 3.77
N ARG A 24 1.67 -2.81 2.91
CA ARG A 24 1.55 -4.22 3.29
C ARG A 24 2.49 -4.58 4.44
N ALA A 25 3.75 -4.17 4.37
CA ALA A 25 4.74 -4.42 5.43
C ALA A 25 4.31 -3.78 6.76
N SER A 26 3.82 -2.54 6.74
CA SER A 26 3.28 -1.89 7.94
C SER A 26 2.08 -2.65 8.50
N LEU A 27 1.15 -3.09 7.64
CA LEU A 27 0.01 -3.89 8.06
C LEU A 27 0.41 -5.26 8.60
N GLU A 28 1.47 -5.90 8.07
CA GLU A 28 2.01 -7.15 8.60
C GLU A 28 2.61 -6.97 10.01
N GLN A 29 3.23 -5.83 10.28
CA GLN A 29 3.74 -5.49 11.61
C GLN A 29 2.63 -5.19 12.62
N THR A 30 1.55 -4.54 12.19
CA THR A 30 0.42 -4.19 13.07
C THR A 30 -0.57 -5.36 13.23
N CYS A 31 -0.88 -6.08 12.15
CA CYS A 31 -1.76 -7.25 12.14
C CYS A 31 -1.21 -8.33 11.19
N GLY A 32 -0.39 -9.25 11.71
CA GLY A 32 0.13 -10.39 10.95
C GLY A 32 -0.95 -11.41 10.50
N LEU A 33 -2.15 -11.37 11.10
CA LEU A 33 -3.29 -12.24 10.76
C LEU A 33 -4.08 -11.72 9.55
N CYS A 34 -4.29 -10.41 9.48
CA CYS A 34 -5.15 -9.75 8.49
C CYS A 34 -4.58 -9.77 7.07
N THR A 35 -3.25 -9.88 6.97
CA THR A 35 -2.50 -9.84 5.71
C THR A 35 -2.40 -11.21 5.02
N ARG A 36 -2.79 -12.30 5.71
CA ARG A 36 -2.83 -13.67 5.14
C ARG A 36 -4.17 -14.04 4.52
N GLN A 37 -5.30 -13.58 5.07
CA GLN A 37 -6.64 -13.96 4.61
C GLN A 37 -7.37 -12.87 3.81
N GLY A 38 -6.74 -11.70 3.65
CA GLY A 38 -7.37 -10.54 3.03
C GLY A 38 -8.00 -9.68 4.11
N CYS A 39 -7.55 -8.42 4.17
CA CYS A 39 -8.00 -7.43 5.14
C CYS A 39 -9.40 -6.94 4.77
N PHE A 40 -10.40 -7.83 4.80
CA PHE A 40 -11.78 -7.48 4.48
C PHE A 40 -12.60 -7.15 5.74
N ASN A 41 -12.22 -7.69 6.91
CA ASN A 41 -12.83 -7.41 8.21
C ASN A 41 -11.79 -7.53 9.36
N CYS A 42 -10.74 -6.73 9.35
CA CYS A 42 -9.85 -6.61 10.52
C CYS A 42 -10.56 -5.74 11.57
N THR A 43 -10.99 -6.35 12.67
CA THR A 43 -11.49 -5.69 13.88
C THR A 43 -10.35 -5.48 14.89
N CYS A 44 -9.20 -5.07 14.38
CA CYS A 44 -8.02 -4.85 15.20
C CYS A 44 -8.26 -3.56 15.99
N GLU A 45 -8.37 -3.64 17.31
CA GLU A 45 -8.54 -2.48 18.20
C GLU A 45 -7.31 -1.57 18.22
#